data_AF-X1FQF5-F1
#
_entry.id   AF-X1FQF5-F1
#
_cell.length_a   1.000
_cell.length_b   1.000
_cell.length_c   1.000
_cell.angle_alpha   90.00
_cell.angle_beta   90.00
_cell.angle_gamma   90.00
#
_symmetry.space_group_name_H-M   'P 1'
#
loop_
_entity.id
_entity.type
_entity.pdbx_description
1 polymer ?
#
loop_
_entity_poly.entity_id
_entity_poly.type
_entity_poly.pdbx_seq_one_letter_code
_entity_poly.pdbx_strand_id
1 'polypeptide(L)' 'LIINLKMHTLKPSYKEKIRKAAKLLLNSKSAIVLTGAGISTESGIPDFRGDDGIWKKYPIETFGTLESLLKNMK' A
#
# COMPACT_ATOMS: atom_id res chain seq x y z
N LEU A 1 3.17 15.59 -0.59
CA LEU A 1 2.92 14.52 0.41
C LEU A 1 1.93 15.05 1.44
N ILE A 2 0.63 14.84 1.20
CA ILE A 2 -0.41 15.29 2.13
C ILE A 2 -0.51 14.24 3.23
N ILE A 3 0.25 14.42 4.32
CA ILE A 3 0.08 13.62 5.53
C ILE A 3 -0.94 14.34 6.40
N ASN A 4 -2.22 14.28 6.03
CA ASN A 4 -3.30 14.79 6.89
C ASN A 4 -3.67 13.70 7.91
N LEU A 5 -2.71 13.30 8.74
CA LEU A 5 -2.95 12.37 9.83
C LEU A 5 -3.84 13.09 10.85
N LYS A 6 -5.07 12.62 11.03
CA LYS A 6 -5.90 12.95 12.20
C LYS A 6 -5.27 12.35 13.46
N MET A 7 -4.14 12.92 13.89
CA MET A 7 -3.32 12.48 15.02
C MET A 7 -4.09 12.48 16.34
N HIS A 8 -5.20 13.21 16.43
CA HIS A 8 -6.06 13.29 17.61
C HIS A 8 -6.86 12.01 17.87
N THR A 9 -7.00 11.12 16.87
CA THR A 9 -7.81 9.89 16.94
C THR A 9 -6.98 8.60 17.07
N LEU A 10 -5.65 8.71 17.04
CA LEU A 10 -4.77 7.54 17.06
C LEU A 10 -4.56 7.02 18.49
N LYS A 11 -4.59 5.69 18.66
CA LYS A 11 -4.20 5.06 19.93
C LYS A 11 -2.79 5.54 20.33
N PRO A 12 -2.51 5.80 21.62
CA PRO A 12 -1.21 6.34 22.06
C PRO A 12 0.00 5.56 21.54
N SER A 13 -0.11 4.24 21.44
CA SER A 13 0.95 3.36 20.91
C SER A 13 1.31 3.64 19.44
N TYR A 14 0.36 4.03 18.59
CA TYR A 14 0.65 4.40 17.20
C TYR A 14 1.37 5.75 17.12
N LYS A 15 0.96 6.72 17.96
CA LYS A 15 1.58 8.04 18.02
C LYS A 15 3.06 7.95 18.40
N GLU A 16 3.39 7.06 19.32
CA GLU A 16 4.78 6.78 19.70
C GLU A 16 5.58 6.16 18.55
N LYS A 17 5.04 5.12 17.90
CA LYS A 17 5.69 4.47 16.75
C LYS A 17 5.95 5.43 15.59
N ILE A 18 4.98 6.29 15.26
CA ILE A 18 5.12 7.31 14.21
C ILE A 18 6.24 8.29 14.55
N ARG A 19 6.29 8.79 15.80
CA ARG A 19 7.37 9.68 16.25
C ARG A 19 8.73 9.01 16.20
N LYS A 20 8.82 7.74 16.60
CA LYS A 20 10.06 6.95 16.52
C LYS A 20 10.52 6.81 15.08
N ALA A 21 9.62 6.46 14.15
CA ALA A 21 9.92 6.36 12.72
C ALA A 21 10.39 7.71 12.14
N ALA A 22 9.70 8.81 12.45
CA ALA A 22 10.10 10.15 12.01
C ALA A 22 11.50 10.52 12.51
N LYS A 23 11.82 10.22 13.78
CA LYS A 23 13.17 10.45 14.33
C LYS A 23 14.24 9.63 13.61
N LEU A 24 13.95 8.37 13.29
CA LEU A 24 14.89 7.52 12.54
C LEU A 24 15.14 8.06 11.13
N LEU A 25 14.08 8.51 10.43
CA LEU A 25 14.19 9.11 9.10
C LEU A 25 15.04 10.40 9.12
N LEU A 26 14.77 11.30 10.06
CA LEU A 26 15.50 12.58 10.19
C LEU A 26 17.01 12.40 10.47
N ASN A 27 17.39 11.33 11.17
CA ASN A 27 18.79 11.06 11.51
C ASN A 27 19.49 10.13 10.50
N SER A 28 18.77 9.63 9.50
CA SER A 28 19.34 8.74 8.50
C SER A 28 20.19 9.52 7.48
N LYS A 29 21.34 8.98 7.11
CA LYS A 29 22.15 9.51 5.98
C LYS A 29 21.56 9.11 4.62
N SER A 30 20.84 7.99 4.60
CA SER A 30 20.13 7.47 3.43
C SER A 30 18.93 6.68 3.90
N ALA A 31 17.79 6.85 3.23
CA ALA A 31 16.54 6.14 3.52
C ALA A 31 16.03 5.47 2.24
N ILE A 32 15.60 4.22 2.36
CA ILE A 32 14.99 3.45 1.29
C ILE A 32 13.59 3.07 1.75
N VAL A 33 12.61 3.26 0.87
CA VAL A 33 11.21 2.88 1.13
C VAL A 33 10.84 1.75 0.18
N LEU A 34 10.54 0.59 0.74
CA LEU A 34 9.88 -0.49 0.01
C LEU A 34 8.38 -0.28 0.10
N THR A 35 7.72 -0.13 -1.03
CA THR A 35 6.26 0.06 -1.11
C THR A 35 5.64 -1.05 -1.96
N GLY A 36 4.34 -1.28 -1.75
CA GLY A 36 3.52 -2.11 -2.62
C GLY A 36 2.25 -1.35 -3.03
N ALA A 37 1.34 -2.01 -3.75
CA ALA A 37 0.11 -1.39 -4.28
C ALA A 37 -0.74 -0.66 -3.22
N GLY A 38 -0.66 -1.07 -1.94
CA GLY A 38 -1.35 -0.45 -0.82
C GLY A 38 -1.13 1.07 -0.71
N ILE A 39 0.04 1.58 -1.09
CA ILE A 39 0.34 3.04 -1.03
C ILE A 39 -0.55 3.87 -1.97
N SER A 40 -1.11 3.26 -3.02
CA SER A 40 -1.93 3.92 -4.03
C SER A 40 -3.44 3.78 -3.78
N THR A 41 -3.85 2.96 -2.80
CA THR A 41 -5.27 2.69 -2.50
C THR A 41 -6.04 3.95 -2.13
N GLU A 42 -5.46 4.81 -1.29
CA GLU A 42 -6.05 6.09 -0.90
C GLU A 42 -6.16 7.09 -2.06
N SER A 43 -5.48 6.82 -3.19
CA SER A 43 -5.60 7.60 -4.43
C SER A 43 -6.65 7.02 -5.40
N GLY A 44 -7.41 6.01 -4.97
CA GLY A 44 -8.45 5.36 -5.76
C GLY A 44 -7.94 4.27 -6.72
N ILE A 45 -6.66 3.91 -6.67
CA ILE A 45 -6.13 2.77 -7.42
C ILE A 45 -6.32 1.51 -6.55
N PRO A 46 -7.19 0.57 -6.93
CA PRO A 46 -7.43 -0.62 -6.13
C PRO A 46 -6.15 -1.46 -6.06
N ASP A 47 -5.88 -2.01 -4.88
CA ASP A 47 -4.82 -3.00 -4.74
C ASP A 47 -5.30 -4.39 -5.21
N PHE A 48 -4.44 -5.37 -5.04
CA PHE A 48 -4.74 -6.74 -5.44
C PHE A 48 -5.49 -7.54 -4.36
N ARG A 49 -5.22 -7.26 -3.07
CA ARG A 49 -5.52 -8.20 -1.97
C ARG A 49 -6.34 -7.60 -0.82
N GLY A 50 -6.48 -6.28 -0.78
CA GLY A 50 -7.18 -5.56 0.27
C GLY A 50 -8.69 -5.79 0.26
N ASP A 51 -9.40 -5.04 1.09
CA ASP A 51 -10.83 -5.27 1.28
C ASP A 51 -11.64 -5.05 0.00
N ASP A 52 -11.23 -4.09 -0.81
CA ASP A 52 -11.76 -3.81 -2.15
C ASP A 52 -10.80 -4.27 -3.28
N GLY A 53 -9.92 -5.23 -2.96
CA GLY A 53 -8.87 -5.68 -3.86
C GLY A 53 -9.42 -6.37 -5.10
N ILE A 54 -8.74 -6.19 -6.24
CA ILE A 54 -9.26 -6.65 -7.54
C ILE A 54 -9.48 -8.17 -7.61
N TRP A 55 -8.75 -8.97 -6.83
CA TRP A 55 -8.90 -10.43 -6.81
C TRP A 55 -10.19 -10.93 -6.19
N LYS A 56 -10.91 -10.09 -5.43
CA LYS A 56 -12.27 -10.42 -4.99
C LYS A 56 -13.30 -10.30 -6.10
N LYS A 57 -13.01 -9.51 -7.14
CA LYS A 57 -13.89 -9.27 -8.29
C LYS A 57 -13.50 -10.10 -9.52
N TYR A 58 -12.21 -10.31 -9.71
CA TYR A 58 -11.65 -10.99 -10.87
C TYR A 58 -10.76 -12.15 -10.41
N PRO A 59 -11.07 -13.41 -10.78
CA PRO A 59 -10.25 -14.54 -10.36
C PRO A 59 -8.82 -14.44 -10.89
N ILE A 60 -7.85 -14.80 -10.05
CA ILE A 60 -6.40 -14.68 -10.35
C ILE A 60 -6.03 -15.53 -11.56
N GLU A 61 -6.60 -16.72 -11.69
CA GLU A 61 -6.42 -17.61 -12.83
C GLU A 61 -6.84 -17.00 -14.17
N THR A 62 -7.64 -15.94 -14.15
CA THR A 62 -8.11 -15.25 -15.37
C THR A 62 -7.23 -14.07 -15.75
N PHE A 63 -6.53 -13.42 -14.81
CA PHE A 63 -5.81 -12.16 -15.10
C PHE A 63 -4.42 -12.03 -14.47
N GLY A 64 -4.08 -12.88 -13.50
CA GLY A 64 -2.87 -12.78 -12.70
C GLY A 64 -1.73 -13.70 -13.13
N THR A 65 -1.88 -14.44 -14.24
CA THR A 65 -0.86 -15.38 -14.73
C THR A 65 -0.43 -15.07 -16.15
N LEU A 66 0.81 -15.45 -16.47
CA LEU A 66 1.37 -15.28 -17.82
C LEU A 66 0.58 -16.11 -18.84
N GLU A 67 0.16 -17.32 -18.46
CA GLU A 67 -0.62 -18.21 -19.31
C GLU A 67 -1.95 -17.59 -19.70
N SER A 68 -2.66 -16.98 -18.74
CA SER A 68 -3.94 -16.34 -19.03
C SER A 68 -3.78 -15.09 -19.90
N LEU A 69 -2.71 -14.31 -19.65
CA LEU A 69 -2.38 -13.17 -20.51
C LEU A 69 -2.20 -13.62 -21.97
N LEU A 70 -1.38 -14.66 -22.21
CA LEU A 70 -1.13 -15.18 -23.57
C LEU A 70 -2.39 -15.75 -24.22
N LYS A 71 -3.28 -16.38 -23.46
CA LYS A 71 -4.54 -16.94 -23.96
C LYS A 71 -5.51 -15.85 -24.45
N ASN A 72 -5.55 -14.71 -23.77
CA ASN A 72 -6.51 -13.62 -24.02
C ASN A 72 -5.93 -12.47 -24.87
N MET A 73 -4.70 -12.58 -25.36
CA MET A 73 -4.02 -11.55 -26.16
C MET A 73 -4.35 -11.59 -27.67
N LYS A 74 -5.45 -12.25 -28.06
CA LYS A 74 -5.92 -12.32 -29.46
C LYS A 74 -7.06 -11.35 -29.71
#